data_AF-A0A7V3Y4H1-F1
#
_entry.id   AF-A0A7V3Y4H1-F1
#
_cell.length_a   1.000
_cell.length_b   1.000
_cell.length_c   1.000
_cell.angle_alpha   90.00
_cell.angle_beta   90.00
_cell.angle_gamma   90.00
#
_symmetry.space_group_name_H-M   'P 1'
#
loop_
_entity.id
_entity.type
_entity.pdbx_description
1 polymer ?
#
loop_
_entity_poly.entity_id
_entity_poly.type
_entity_poly.pdbx_seq_one_letter_code
_entity_poly.pdbx_strand_id
1 'polypeptide(L)'
;SIGCAKSRLWGTYSQPGNNKGDRAYLYDKDEIIGVVLRTRTNVNPVFVSPGHRVGIDEAADIIIQCTDNYRIPVPTRYAHCRVGAYKRQCR
;
A
#
# COMPACT_ATOMS: atom_id res chain seq x y z
N SER A 1 3.11 -0.85 -13.25
CA SER A 1 2.85 0.16 -12.21
C SER A 1 2.15 -0.51 -11.04
N ILE A 2 2.24 0.08 -9.84
CA ILE A 2 1.67 -0.46 -8.60
C ILE A 2 0.93 0.67 -7.89
N GLY A 3 -0.30 0.40 -7.44
CA GLY A 3 -1.07 1.30 -6.58
C GLY A 3 -0.83 1.00 -5.10
N CYS A 4 -0.72 2.04 -4.27
CA CYS A 4 -0.63 1.92 -2.82
C CYS A 4 -1.50 2.99 -2.14
N ALA A 5 -2.62 2.58 -1.56
CA ALA A 5 -3.60 3.46 -0.92
C ALA A 5 -3.62 3.32 0.61
N LYS A 6 -3.97 4.42 1.31
CA LYS A 6 -4.06 4.48 2.77
C LYS A 6 -5.40 4.00 3.33
N SER A 7 -6.42 3.97 2.48
CA SER A 7 -7.79 3.63 2.80
C SER A 7 -8.34 2.74 1.70
N ARG A 8 -9.32 1.91 2.05
CA ARG A 8 -10.05 1.10 1.10
C ARG A 8 -10.90 2.01 0.22
N LEU A 9 -10.80 1.85 -1.09
CA LEU A 9 -11.73 2.46 -2.04
C LEU A 9 -12.95 1.56 -2.22
N TRP A 10 -12.72 0.28 -2.54
CA TRP A 10 -13.75 -0.74 -2.77
C TRP A 10 -13.24 -2.14 -2.39
N GLY A 11 -14.11 -3.14 -2.44
CA GLY A 11 -13.80 -4.55 -2.20
C GLY A 11 -14.00 -5.01 -0.76
N THR A 12 -13.90 -6.32 -0.55
CA THR A 12 -13.98 -6.98 0.75
C THR A 12 -12.66 -7.67 1.08
N TYR A 13 -12.33 -7.75 2.37
CA TYR A 13 -11.08 -8.34 2.85
C TYR A 13 -11.23 -8.77 4.30
N SER A 14 -10.48 -9.79 4.70
CA SER A 14 -10.24 -10.10 6.11
C SER A 14 -9.10 -9.23 6.64
N GLN A 15 -9.13 -8.89 7.93
CA GLN A 15 -8.01 -8.16 8.53
C GLN A 15 -6.74 -9.01 8.44
N PRO A 16 -5.64 -8.49 7.85
CA PRO A 16 -4.37 -9.19 7.91
C PRO A 16 -3.89 -9.24 9.35
N GLY A 17 -3.00 -10.18 9.65
CA GLY A 17 -2.35 -10.24 10.96
C GLY A 17 -1.61 -8.95 11.33
N ASN A 18 -1.12 -8.92 12.57
CA ASN A 18 -0.57 -7.70 13.15
C ASN A 18 0.91 -7.47 12.83
N ASN A 19 1.62 -8.45 12.28
CA ASN A 19 3.06 -8.38 12.02
C ASN A 19 3.37 -7.74 10.66
N LYS A 20 4.52 -7.07 10.55
CA LYS A 20 5.02 -6.59 9.26
C LYS A 20 5.14 -7.77 8.28
N GLY A 21 4.54 -7.62 7.10
CA GLY A 21 4.48 -8.65 6.07
C GLY A 21 3.16 -9.42 6.05
N ASP A 22 2.37 -9.40 7.13
CA ASP A 22 1.07 -10.06 7.15
C ASP A 22 0.15 -9.44 6.09
N ARG A 23 -0.50 -10.30 5.30
CA ARG A 23 -1.32 -9.89 4.17
C ARG A 23 -2.60 -10.69 4.05
N ALA A 24 -3.62 -10.05 3.51
CA ALA A 24 -4.88 -10.66 3.14
C ALA A 24 -5.25 -10.22 1.72
N TYR A 25 -5.93 -11.06 0.96
CA TYR A 25 -6.41 -10.69 -0.38
C TYR A 25 -7.59 -9.71 -0.27
N LEU A 26 -7.64 -8.80 -1.24
CA LEU A 26 -8.76 -7.89 -1.47
C LEU A 26 -9.58 -8.44 -2.63
N TYR A 27 -10.86 -8.64 -2.39
CA TYR A 27 -11.78 -9.25 -3.36
C TYR A 27 -12.79 -8.24 -3.89
N ASP A 28 -13.13 -8.35 -5.16
CA ASP A 28 -14.38 -7.86 -5.71
C ASP A 28 -15.23 -9.08 -6.11
N LYS A 29 -16.24 -9.38 -5.29
CA LYS A 29 -16.97 -10.66 -5.33
C LYS A 29 -15.99 -11.83 -5.18
N ASP A 30 -15.74 -12.57 -6.25
CA ASP A 30 -14.86 -13.75 -6.28
C ASP A 30 -13.49 -13.47 -6.94
N GLU A 31 -13.29 -12.26 -7.48
CA GLU A 31 -12.04 -11.87 -8.14
C GLU A 31 -11.08 -11.19 -7.16
N ILE A 32 -9.81 -11.61 -7.18
CA ILE A 32 -8.76 -10.95 -6.39
C ILE A 32 -8.31 -9.70 -7.16
N ILE A 33 -8.55 -8.54 -6.56
CA ILE A 33 -8.20 -7.24 -7.15
C ILE A 33 -6.95 -6.60 -6.50
N GLY A 34 -6.44 -7.19 -5.43
CA GLY A 34 -5.27 -6.68 -4.73
C GLY A 34 -4.98 -7.35 -3.40
N VAL A 35 -4.17 -6.69 -2.59
CA VAL A 35 -3.68 -7.17 -1.29
C VAL A 35 -3.81 -6.07 -0.24
N VAL A 36 -4.32 -6.43 0.93
CA VAL A 36 -4.26 -5.61 2.13
C VAL A 36 -3.04 -6.03 2.93
N LEU A 37 -2.02 -5.16 2.95
CA LEU A 37 -0.67 -5.47 3.41
C LEU A 37 -0.33 -4.69 4.68
N ARG A 38 0.13 -5.40 5.72
CA ARG A 38 0.68 -4.82 6.94
C ARG A 38 2.14 -4.42 6.71
N THR A 39 2.40 -3.16 6.36
CA THR A 39 3.77 -2.66 6.14
C THR A 39 4.53 -2.35 7.42
N ARG A 40 3.82 -2.18 8.54
CA ARG A 40 4.40 -1.98 9.86
C ARG A 40 3.55 -2.68 10.93
N THR A 41 4.23 -3.35 11.85
CA THR A 41 3.60 -4.08 12.95
C THR A 41 2.68 -3.18 13.77
N ASN A 42 1.48 -3.68 14.09
CA ASN A 42 0.44 -2.98 14.86
C ASN A 42 -0.04 -1.63 14.28
N VAL A 43 0.22 -1.35 13.00
CA VAL A 43 -0.25 -0.14 12.32
C VAL A 43 -1.28 -0.50 11.26
N ASN A 44 -2.23 0.39 10.96
CA ASN A 44 -3.22 0.18 9.91
C ASN A 44 -2.56 -0.28 8.59
N PRO A 45 -3.12 -1.28 7.91
CA PRO A 45 -2.52 -1.83 6.70
C PRO A 45 -2.68 -0.85 5.53
N VAL A 46 -1.98 -1.10 4.44
CA VAL A 46 -2.15 -0.38 3.17
C VAL A 46 -2.85 -1.28 2.16
N PHE A 47 -3.50 -0.67 1.17
CA PHE A 47 -4.17 -1.38 0.09
C PHE A 47 -3.28 -1.31 -1.14
N VAL A 48 -2.80 -2.46 -1.60
CA VAL A 48 -1.92 -2.61 -2.75
C VAL A 48 -2.71 -3.22 -3.89
N SER A 49 -2.63 -2.63 -5.07
CA SER A 49 -3.23 -3.19 -6.28
C SER A 49 -2.22 -3.16 -7.43
N PRO A 50 -2.21 -4.19 -8.29
CA PRO A 50 -1.43 -4.12 -9.51
C PRO A 50 -1.99 -3.04 -10.43
N GLY A 51 -1.10 -2.37 -11.15
CA GLY A 51 -1.44 -1.54 -12.29
C GLY A 51 -1.07 -2.29 -13.57
N HIS A 52 -0.11 -1.76 -14.33
CA HIS A 52 0.32 -2.35 -15.61
C HIS A 52 1.54 -3.28 -15.46
N ARG A 53 1.48 -4.51 -16.00
CA ARG A 53 2.59 -5.49 -16.09
C ARG A 53 3.22 -5.90 -14.75
N VAL A 54 2.42 -6.05 -13.70
CA VAL A 54 2.88 -6.56 -12.39
C VAL A 54 1.79 -7.47 -11.83
N GLY A 55 2.16 -8.61 -11.26
CA GLY A 55 1.24 -9.51 -10.56
C GLY A 55 0.73 -8.94 -9.23
N ILE A 56 -0.33 -9.54 -8.68
CA ILE A 56 -0.93 -9.12 -7.41
C ILE A 56 0.04 -9.33 -6.24
N ASP A 57 0.60 -10.54 -6.12
CA ASP A 57 1.56 -10.85 -5.06
C ASP A 57 2.88 -10.10 -5.26
N GLU A 58 3.38 -10.03 -6.50
CA GLU A 58 4.58 -9.27 -6.86
C GLU A 58 4.46 -7.79 -6.46
N ALA A 59 3.28 -7.18 -6.67
CA ALA A 59 3.03 -5.81 -6.25
C ALA A 59 3.16 -5.65 -4.74
N ALA A 60 2.63 -6.59 -3.94
CA ALA A 60 2.77 -6.58 -2.49
C ALA A 60 4.23 -6.75 -2.05
N ASP A 61 4.98 -7.64 -2.70
CA ASP A 61 6.38 -7.92 -2.40
C ASP A 61 7.28 -6.70 -2.69
N ILE A 62 7.05 -6.01 -3.81
CA ILE A 62 7.75 -4.76 -4.13
C ILE A 62 7.42 -3.69 -3.09
N ILE A 63 6.17 -3.57 -2.67
CA ILE A 63 5.77 -2.58 -1.65
C ILE A 63 6.44 -2.85 -0.31
N ILE A 64 6.49 -4.10 0.17
CA ILE A 64 7.11 -4.39 1.46
C ILE A 64 8.62 -4.08 1.42
N GLN A 65 9.31 -4.39 0.32
CA GLN A 65 10.72 -4.05 0.12
C GLN A 65 10.95 -2.52 0.07
N CYS A 66 9.99 -1.78 -0.47
CA CYS A 66 10.02 -0.32 -0.51
C CYS A 66 9.59 0.34 0.81
N THR A 67 9.34 -0.42 1.89
CA THR A 67 8.93 0.12 3.21
C THR A 67 10.00 -0.06 4.27
N ASP A 68 10.35 1.05 4.91
CA ASP A 68 11.31 1.15 6.01
C ASP A 68 10.56 1.09 7.37
N ASN A 69 10.82 2.07 8.25
CA ASN A 69 10.15 2.27 9.54
C ASN A 69 8.79 2.99 9.43
N TYR A 70 8.39 3.40 8.21
CA TYR A 70 7.11 4.07 7.97
C TYR A 70 6.07 3.15 7.33
N ARG A 71 4.80 3.47 7.55
CA ARG A 71 3.65 2.78 6.94
C ARG A 71 3.62 2.91 5.41
N ILE A 72 4.07 4.05 4.90
CA ILE A 72 3.97 4.44 3.49
C ILE A 72 5.32 4.17 2.81
N PRO A 73 5.34 3.55 1.62
CA PRO A 73 6.59 3.21 0.94
C PRO A 73 7.41 4.46 0.64
N VAL A 74 8.73 4.31 0.71
CA VAL A 74 9.72 5.37 0.59
C VAL A 74 9.48 6.27 -0.64
N PRO A 75 9.18 5.75 -1.85
CA PRO A 75 8.97 6.59 -3.03
C PRO A 75 7.80 7.56 -2.89
N THR A 76 6.64 7.07 -2.44
CA THR A 76 5.44 7.91 -2.30
C THR A 76 5.53 8.85 -1.10
N ARG A 77 6.26 8.43 -0.05
CA ARG A 77 6.59 9.30 1.09
C ARG A 77 7.43 10.50 0.64
N TYR A 78 8.48 10.29 -0.15
CA TYR A 78 9.29 11.39 -0.68
C TYR A 78 8.51 12.31 -1.61
N ALA A 79 7.70 11.75 -2.51
CA ALA A 79 6.82 12.55 -3.36
C ALA A 79 5.88 13.43 -2.53
N HIS A 80 5.26 12.88 -1.48
CA HIS A 80 4.38 13.62 -0.57
C HIS A 80 5.12 14.76 0.15
N CYS A 81 6.30 14.49 0.70
CA CYS A 81 7.12 15.50 1.36
C CYS A 81 7.52 16.64 0.41
N ARG A 82 7.89 16.30 -0.83
CA ARG A 82 8.30 17.29 -1.84
C ARG A 82 7.16 18.21 -2.26
N VAL A 83 5.97 17.66 -2.53
CA VAL A 83 4.77 18.46 -2.81
C VAL A 83 4.40 19.34 -1.62
N GLY A 84 4.51 18.81 -0.39
CA GLY A 84 4.29 19.59 0.83
C GLY A 84 5.26 20.77 0.99
N ALA A 85 6.54 20.59 0.66
CA ALA A 85 7.53 21.66 0.67
C ALA A 85 7.23 22.72 -0.39
N TYR A 86 6.89 22.31 -1.61
CA TYR A 86 6.53 23.23 -2.69
C TYR A 86 5.31 24.09 -2.34
N LYS A 87 4.24 23.50 -1.78
CA LYS A 87 3.05 24.24 -1.34
C LYS A 87 3.33 25.28 -0.26
N ARG A 88 4.36 25.08 0.57
CA ARG A 88 4.79 26.06 1.58
C ARG A 88 5.63 27.19 0.99
N GLN A 89 6.32 26.96 -0.13
CA GLN A 89 7.11 27.98 -0.82
C GLN A 89 6.24 28.91 -1.68
N CYS A 90 5.13 28.41 -2.22
CA CYS A 90 4.18 29.19 -3.02
C CYS A 90 3.05 29.82 -2.19
N ARG A 91 3.11 29.69 -0.86
CA ARG A 91 2.23 30.40 0.07
C ARG A 91 2.93 31.66 0.53
#